data_AF-A0A1A8I390-F1
#
_entry.id   AF-A0A1A8I390-F1
#
_cell.length_a   1.000
_cell.length_b   1.000
_cell.length_c   1.000
_cell.angle_alpha   90.00
_cell.angle_beta   90.00
_cell.angle_gamma   90.00
#
_symmetry.space_group_name_H-M   'P 1'
#
loop_
_entity.id
_entity.type
_entity.pdbx_description
1 polymer ?
#
loop_
_entity_poly.entity_id
_entity_poly.type
_entity_poly.pdbx_seq_one_letter_code
_entity_poly.pdbx_strand_id
1 'polypeptide(L)'
;DPASSLFNHWGHDLGPESRRVALKKFRYYGYNGYLSDRISLTRPIPDLRPDGCRNMSYSSDLPQLSVIFIFVNEALSVLLRSVHTVIQRTPPHLLKEVILVDDHSSSLELKEHLQSFVDETNAQHGPGFIKLVRHDKQEGLIRSRVSGWRAASAPVVALFDAHVEFNTGWAEPILGRIKEDRTRVVSPSFDNIKYDTFEIEEYPLSAQGFDWELWCRYLNPPKSWWTLRNHTAPIRSPALIGCFVVDRK
;
A
#
# COMPACT_ATOMS: atom_id res chain seq x y z
N ASP A 1 -25.63 -21.76 7.38
CA ASP A 1 -25.29 -21.08 6.11
C ASP A 1 -24.04 -20.24 6.36
N PRO A 2 -22.90 -20.48 5.68
CA PRO A 2 -21.67 -19.68 5.86
C PRO A 2 -21.87 -18.18 5.54
N ALA A 3 -22.95 -17.80 4.85
CA ALA A 3 -23.36 -16.40 4.72
C ALA A 3 -23.79 -15.76 6.05
N SER A 4 -24.28 -16.57 7.01
CA SER A 4 -24.73 -16.11 8.33
C SER A 4 -23.55 -15.75 9.25
N SER A 5 -22.41 -16.43 9.15
CA SER A 5 -21.28 -16.16 10.04
C SER A 5 -20.53 -14.87 9.70
N LEU A 6 -20.55 -14.47 8.43
CA LEU A 6 -19.92 -13.24 7.98
C LEU A 6 -20.49 -12.01 8.68
N PHE A 7 -21.82 -11.96 8.86
CA PHE A 7 -22.51 -10.84 9.49
C PHE A 7 -22.65 -10.97 11.02
N ASN A 8 -21.92 -11.89 11.66
CA ASN A 8 -21.95 -12.01 13.12
C ASN A 8 -21.16 -10.89 13.81
N HIS A 9 -20.20 -10.29 13.11
CA HIS A 9 -19.32 -9.24 13.65
C HIS A 9 -19.52 -7.87 13.00
N TRP A 10 -20.27 -7.81 11.89
CA TRP A 10 -20.57 -6.57 11.17
C TRP A 10 -21.87 -6.70 10.36
N GLY A 11 -22.43 -5.58 9.90
CA GLY A 11 -23.59 -5.60 9.00
C GLY A 11 -24.92 -5.98 9.68
N HIS A 12 -25.00 -5.91 11.01
CA HIS A 12 -26.24 -6.08 11.77
C HIS A 12 -27.33 -5.11 11.30
N ASP A 13 -26.95 -3.87 11.01
CA ASP A 13 -27.85 -2.80 10.57
C ASP A 13 -28.23 -2.88 9.07
N LEU A 14 -27.63 -3.81 8.32
CA LEU A 14 -27.92 -3.96 6.89
C LEU A 14 -29.23 -4.74 6.69
N GLY A 15 -30.14 -4.17 5.89
CA GLY A 15 -31.32 -4.88 5.40
C GLY A 15 -30.97 -6.06 4.47
N PRO A 16 -31.93 -6.96 4.18
CA PRO A 16 -31.68 -8.21 3.44
C PRO A 16 -30.98 -8.01 2.08
N GLU A 17 -31.41 -7.01 1.32
CA GLU A 17 -30.83 -6.73 0.00
C GLU A 17 -29.40 -6.20 0.09
N SER A 18 -29.13 -5.33 1.06
CA SER A 18 -27.76 -4.82 1.29
C SER A 18 -26.82 -5.94 1.74
N ARG A 19 -27.28 -6.87 2.57
CA ARG A 19 -26.51 -8.07 2.93
C ARG A 19 -26.21 -8.94 1.70
N ARG A 20 -27.16 -9.11 0.78
CA ARG A 20 -26.95 -9.85 -0.47
C ARG A 20 -25.84 -9.23 -1.33
N VAL A 21 -25.87 -7.90 -1.50
CA VAL A 21 -24.82 -7.17 -2.24
C VAL A 21 -23.47 -7.26 -1.52
N ALA A 22 -23.45 -7.06 -0.20
CA ALA A 22 -22.25 -7.14 0.61
C ALA A 22 -21.59 -8.52 0.54
N LEU A 23 -22.38 -9.59 0.66
CA LEU A 23 -21.91 -10.97 0.52
C LEU A 23 -21.35 -11.25 -0.89
N LYS A 24 -22.00 -10.73 -1.95
CA LYS A 24 -21.50 -10.89 -3.32
C LYS A 24 -20.13 -10.23 -3.49
N LYS A 25 -19.96 -9.00 -3.01
CA LYS A 25 -18.66 -8.31 -3.04
C LYS A 25 -17.62 -9.03 -2.20
N PHE A 26 -17.98 -9.48 -1.00
CA PHE A 26 -17.08 -10.22 -0.12
C PHE A 26 -16.54 -11.50 -0.77
N ARG A 27 -17.42 -12.29 -1.41
CA ARG A 27 -17.01 -13.51 -2.13
C ARG A 27 -16.12 -13.23 -3.34
N TYR A 28 -16.28 -12.06 -3.98
CA TYR A 28 -15.51 -11.69 -5.15
C TYR A 28 -14.13 -11.14 -4.80
N TYR A 29 -14.05 -10.21 -3.85
CA TYR A 29 -12.80 -9.54 -3.47
C TYR A 29 -12.04 -10.22 -2.34
N GLY A 30 -12.71 -11.04 -1.52
CA GLY A 30 -12.13 -11.63 -0.30
C GLY A 30 -12.22 -10.73 0.94
N TYR A 31 -12.77 -9.52 0.80
CA TYR A 31 -12.95 -8.53 1.87
C TYR A 31 -14.23 -7.71 1.63
N ASN A 32 -14.62 -6.88 2.60
CA ASN A 32 -15.86 -6.10 2.60
C ASN A 32 -15.82 -4.90 1.65
N GLY A 33 -15.82 -5.17 0.34
CA GLY A 33 -15.88 -4.13 -0.69
C GLY A 33 -17.14 -3.25 -0.58
N TYR A 34 -18.24 -3.77 -0.03
CA TYR A 34 -19.45 -2.97 0.19
C TYR A 34 -19.22 -1.85 1.22
N LEU A 35 -18.58 -2.16 2.35
CA LEU A 35 -18.22 -1.12 3.31
C LEU A 35 -17.17 -0.17 2.73
N SER A 36 -16.16 -0.69 2.02
CA SER A 36 -15.13 0.14 1.38
C SER A 36 -15.73 1.22 0.48
N ASP A 37 -16.74 0.89 -0.33
CA ASP A 37 -17.39 1.88 -1.23
C ASP A 37 -18.07 3.03 -0.48
N ARG A 38 -18.33 2.88 0.83
CA ARG A 38 -18.98 3.87 1.70
C ARG A 38 -17.99 4.58 2.63
N ILE A 39 -16.75 4.13 2.67
CA ILE A 39 -15.67 4.78 3.42
C ILE A 39 -15.02 5.82 2.51
N SER A 40 -14.89 7.05 3.01
CA SER A 40 -14.20 8.13 2.30
C SER A 40 -12.82 7.69 1.81
N LEU A 41 -12.46 8.08 0.58
CA LEU A 41 -11.12 7.88 0.02
C LEU A 41 -10.04 8.66 0.77
N THR A 42 -10.44 9.66 1.57
CA THR A 42 -9.57 10.52 2.39
C THR A 42 -9.86 10.38 3.89
N ARG A 43 -10.35 9.21 4.33
CA ARG A 43 -10.64 8.96 5.75
C ARG A 43 -9.41 9.24 6.64
N PRO A 44 -9.61 9.64 7.90
CA PRO A 44 -8.51 9.77 8.84
C PRO A 44 -7.89 8.39 9.14
N ILE A 45 -6.57 8.36 9.21
CA ILE A 45 -5.76 7.19 9.58
C ILE A 45 -5.11 7.51 10.93
N PRO A 46 -5.27 6.66 11.96
CA PRO A 46 -4.64 6.87 13.26
C PRO A 46 -3.12 6.80 13.14
N ASP A 47 -2.42 7.71 13.83
CA ASP A 47 -0.97 7.69 13.92
C ASP A 47 -0.53 6.67 14.99
N LEU A 48 -0.28 5.43 14.57
CA LEU A 48 0.16 4.32 15.41
C LEU A 48 1.69 4.26 15.59
N ARG A 49 2.42 5.27 15.09
CA ARG A 49 3.89 5.28 15.21
C ARG A 49 4.31 5.46 16.67
N PRO A 50 5.45 4.87 17.08
CA PRO A 50 6.05 5.17 18.38
C PRO A 50 6.31 6.67 18.56
N ASP A 51 6.19 7.19 19.78
CA ASP A 51 6.35 8.63 20.06
C ASP A 51 7.71 9.19 19.58
N GLY A 52 8.76 8.38 19.63
CA GLY A 52 10.08 8.75 19.11
C GLY A 52 10.05 9.12 17.63
N CYS A 53 9.24 8.44 16.81
CA CYS A 53 9.12 8.71 15.37
C CYS A 53 8.44 10.04 15.08
N ARG A 54 7.51 10.49 15.94
CA ARG A 54 6.75 11.74 15.76
C ARG A 54 7.64 12.98 15.87
N ASN A 55 8.73 12.87 16.64
CA ASN A 55 9.65 13.98 16.93
C ASN A 55 10.92 13.96 16.05
N MET A 56 10.99 13.06 15.05
CA MET A 56 12.15 12.99 14.16
C MET A 56 12.06 14.05 13.05
N SER A 57 13.19 14.72 12.81
CA SER A 57 13.38 15.61 11.67
C SER A 57 14.21 14.92 10.59
N TYR A 58 13.85 15.12 9.33
CA TYR A 58 14.58 14.58 8.18
C TYR A 58 15.17 15.72 7.34
N SER A 59 16.20 15.39 6.55
CA SER A 59 16.78 16.31 5.56
C SER A 59 15.68 16.81 4.61
N SER A 60 15.72 18.10 4.25
CA SER A 60 14.84 18.64 3.20
C SER A 60 15.24 18.16 1.79
N ASP A 61 16.52 17.86 1.60
CA ASP A 61 17.06 17.28 0.37
C ASP A 61 16.93 15.76 0.40
N LEU A 62 15.74 15.21 0.17
CA LEU A 62 15.55 13.76 0.01
C LEU A 62 15.29 13.44 -1.47
N PRO A 63 15.72 12.25 -1.96
CA PRO A 63 15.49 11.88 -3.35
C PRO A 63 13.99 11.74 -3.63
N GLN A 64 13.58 12.11 -4.84
CA GLN A 64 12.21 11.87 -5.28
C GLN A 64 11.95 10.36 -5.45
N LEU A 65 10.68 9.96 -5.29
CA LEU A 65 10.24 8.58 -5.49
C LEU A 65 9.10 8.45 -6.52
N SER A 66 9.12 7.34 -7.23
CA SER A 66 7.99 6.83 -8.02
C SER A 66 7.29 5.73 -7.22
N VAL A 67 5.98 5.84 -7.02
CA VAL A 67 5.20 4.82 -6.32
C VAL A 67 4.45 3.96 -7.33
N ILE A 68 4.61 2.64 -7.24
CA ILE A 68 3.99 1.67 -8.15
C ILE A 68 2.94 0.86 -7.37
N PHE A 69 1.72 0.86 -7.88
CA PHE A 69 0.64 -0.05 -7.48
C PHE A 69 0.37 -1.04 -8.60
N ILE A 70 0.26 -2.32 -8.25
CA ILE A 70 -0.07 -3.39 -9.19
C ILE A 70 -1.40 -3.98 -8.75
N PHE A 71 -2.32 -4.15 -9.70
CA PHE A 71 -3.65 -4.67 -9.41
C PHE A 71 -4.18 -5.56 -10.52
N VAL A 72 -5.06 -6.49 -10.12
CA VAL A 72 -5.94 -7.24 -11.01
C VAL A 72 -7.29 -7.37 -10.31
N ASN A 73 -8.34 -6.84 -10.92
CA ASN A 73 -9.71 -6.88 -10.37
C ASN A 73 -9.86 -6.37 -8.93
N GLU A 74 -9.02 -5.43 -8.50
CA GLU A 74 -9.11 -4.77 -7.19
C GLU A 74 -10.40 -3.95 -7.08
N ALA A 75 -10.97 -3.82 -5.88
CA ALA A 75 -12.11 -2.92 -5.69
C ALA A 75 -11.67 -1.48 -5.96
N LEU A 76 -12.41 -0.76 -6.81
CA LEU A 76 -12.03 0.61 -7.21
C LEU A 76 -11.87 1.52 -5.99
N SER A 77 -12.79 1.43 -5.01
CA SER A 77 -12.72 2.23 -3.77
C SER A 77 -11.45 1.97 -2.96
N VAL A 78 -10.92 0.75 -2.98
CA VAL A 78 -9.68 0.39 -2.27
C VAL A 78 -8.46 0.92 -3.01
N LEU A 79 -8.37 0.68 -4.33
CA LEU A 79 -7.28 1.19 -5.16
C LEU A 79 -7.19 2.72 -5.08
N LEU A 80 -8.31 3.42 -5.23
CA LEU A 80 -8.34 4.87 -5.18
C LEU A 80 -7.96 5.40 -3.80
N ARG A 81 -8.31 4.71 -2.70
CA ARG A 81 -7.89 5.10 -1.35
C ARG A 81 -6.37 4.97 -1.18
N SER A 82 -5.75 3.94 -1.73
CA SER A 82 -4.29 3.80 -1.76
C SER A 82 -3.63 4.97 -2.51
N VAL A 83 -4.16 5.33 -3.67
CA VAL A 83 -3.64 6.45 -4.47
C VAL A 83 -3.86 7.80 -3.78
N HIS A 84 -5.05 8.05 -3.22
CA HIS A 84 -5.33 9.29 -2.50
C HIS A 84 -4.43 9.45 -1.27
N THR A 85 -4.28 8.39 -0.47
CA THR A 85 -3.47 8.47 0.74
C THR A 85 -1.99 8.67 0.42
N VAL A 86 -1.44 8.04 -0.63
CA VAL A 86 -0.05 8.30 -1.02
C VAL A 86 0.17 9.72 -1.51
N ILE A 87 -0.77 10.29 -2.28
CA ILE A 87 -0.69 11.67 -2.75
C ILE A 87 -0.79 12.65 -1.57
N GLN A 88 -1.74 12.43 -0.66
CA GLN A 88 -1.99 13.34 0.46
C GLN A 88 -0.92 13.26 1.56
N ARG A 89 -0.33 12.09 1.79
CA ARG A 89 0.58 11.82 2.92
C ARG A 89 2.04 11.83 2.53
N THR A 90 2.36 12.15 1.28
CA THR A 90 3.73 12.32 0.81
C THR A 90 3.98 13.80 0.49
N PRO A 91 5.07 14.41 1.00
CA PRO A 91 5.42 15.77 0.65
C PRO A 91 5.51 15.95 -0.89
N PRO A 92 4.89 17.00 -1.48
CA PRO A 92 4.78 17.14 -2.94
C PRO A 92 6.12 17.16 -3.69
N HIS A 93 7.20 17.63 -3.05
CA HIS A 93 8.53 17.65 -3.65
C HIS A 93 9.18 16.26 -3.73
N LEU A 94 8.72 15.28 -2.93
CA LEU A 94 9.23 13.91 -2.91
C LEU A 94 8.47 13.01 -3.88
N LEU A 95 7.16 13.15 -4.01
CA LEU A 95 6.36 12.30 -4.89
C LEU A 95 6.47 12.77 -6.33
N LYS A 96 7.28 12.07 -7.14
CA LYS A 96 7.46 12.39 -8.56
C LYS A 96 6.25 11.99 -9.39
N GLU A 97 5.77 10.78 -9.16
CA GLU A 97 4.72 10.14 -9.96
C GLU A 97 4.15 8.91 -9.26
N VAL A 98 2.91 8.56 -9.62
CA VAL A 98 2.24 7.31 -9.25
C VAL A 98 2.03 6.48 -10.50
N ILE A 99 2.37 5.19 -10.44
CA ILE A 99 2.29 4.27 -11.56
C ILE A 99 1.30 3.18 -11.20
N LEU A 100 0.25 3.07 -12.00
CA LEU A 100 -0.80 2.09 -11.86
C LEU A 100 -0.58 1.02 -12.92
N VAL A 101 -0.30 -0.21 -12.51
CA VAL A 101 -0.10 -1.35 -13.40
C VAL A 101 -1.31 -2.27 -13.31
N ASP A 102 -2.13 -2.25 -14.35
CA ASP A 102 -3.28 -3.12 -14.52
C ASP A 102 -2.85 -4.43 -15.19
N ASP A 103 -2.82 -5.51 -14.41
CA ASP A 103 -2.50 -6.86 -14.89
C ASP A 103 -3.73 -7.55 -15.50
N HIS A 104 -4.34 -6.87 -16.48
CA HIS A 104 -5.46 -7.34 -17.29
C HIS A 104 -6.78 -7.54 -16.52
N SER A 105 -7.23 -6.49 -15.80
CA SER A 105 -8.52 -6.48 -15.11
C SER A 105 -9.71 -6.56 -16.08
N SER A 106 -10.72 -7.36 -15.71
CA SER A 106 -11.97 -7.48 -16.45
C SER A 106 -13.05 -6.49 -15.99
N SER A 107 -12.90 -5.92 -14.80
CA SER A 107 -13.83 -4.93 -14.23
C SER A 107 -13.96 -3.68 -15.10
N LEU A 108 -15.20 -3.29 -15.41
CA LEU A 108 -15.49 -2.05 -16.15
C LEU A 108 -15.16 -0.79 -15.33
N GLU A 109 -15.31 -0.84 -14.00
CA GLU A 109 -14.96 0.27 -13.11
C GLU A 109 -13.45 0.59 -13.19
N LEU A 110 -12.60 -0.44 -13.31
CA LEU A 110 -11.16 -0.28 -13.49
C LEU A 110 -10.75 0.16 -14.90
N LYS A 111 -11.71 0.35 -15.79
CA LYS A 111 -11.52 0.91 -17.13
C LYS A 111 -11.92 2.38 -17.13
N GLU A 112 -13.21 2.64 -17.28
CA GLU A 112 -13.73 3.99 -17.53
C GLU A 112 -13.56 4.90 -16.31
N HIS A 113 -14.04 4.49 -15.13
CA HIS A 113 -13.96 5.33 -13.93
C HIS A 113 -12.51 5.56 -13.49
N LEU A 114 -11.66 4.52 -13.57
CA LEU A 114 -10.23 4.68 -13.28
C LEU A 114 -9.58 5.66 -14.27
N GLN A 115 -9.92 5.60 -15.55
CA GLN A 115 -9.39 6.53 -16.54
C GLN A 115 -9.80 7.97 -16.23
N SER A 116 -11.08 8.21 -15.89
CA SER A 116 -11.54 9.54 -15.49
C SER A 116 -10.76 10.07 -14.28
N PHE A 117 -10.57 9.24 -13.26
CA PHE A 117 -9.76 9.61 -12.09
C PHE A 117 -8.30 9.97 -12.44
N VAL A 118 -7.68 9.18 -13.33
CA VAL A 118 -6.31 9.43 -13.82
C VAL A 118 -6.23 10.77 -14.55
N ASP A 119 -7.19 11.05 -15.43
CA ASP A 119 -7.22 12.27 -16.23
C ASP A 119 -7.45 13.51 -15.35
N GLU A 120 -8.39 13.44 -14.40
CA GLU A 120 -8.66 14.50 -13.42
C GLU A 120 -7.44 14.78 -12.54
N THR A 121 -6.76 13.74 -12.04
CA THR A 121 -5.57 13.90 -11.20
C THR A 121 -4.40 14.49 -12.00
N ASN A 122 -4.22 14.06 -13.24
CA ASN A 122 -3.21 14.61 -14.14
C ASN A 122 -3.49 16.06 -14.52
N ALA A 123 -4.76 16.47 -14.64
CA ALA A 123 -5.13 17.87 -14.86
C ALA A 123 -4.73 18.76 -13.65
N GLN A 124 -4.79 18.23 -12.44
CA GLN A 124 -4.45 18.95 -11.21
C GLN A 124 -2.94 18.98 -10.92
N HIS A 125 -2.25 17.86 -11.10
CA HIS A 125 -0.83 17.71 -10.71
C HIS A 125 0.16 17.84 -11.87
N GLY A 126 -0.33 17.81 -13.10
CA GLY A 126 0.47 17.90 -14.32
C GLY A 126 0.47 16.61 -15.14
N PRO A 127 0.71 16.71 -16.47
CA PRO A 127 0.70 15.56 -17.36
C PRO A 127 1.67 14.46 -16.93
N GLY A 128 1.17 13.22 -16.86
CA GLY A 128 1.98 12.05 -16.50
C GLY A 128 2.32 11.92 -15.02
N PHE A 129 1.65 12.68 -14.14
CA PHE A 129 1.77 12.49 -12.69
C PHE A 129 1.26 11.11 -12.26
N ILE A 130 0.10 10.69 -12.77
CA ILE A 130 -0.34 9.30 -12.78
C ILE A 130 -0.09 8.69 -14.16
N LYS A 131 0.68 7.59 -14.18
CA LYS A 131 0.92 6.77 -15.36
C LYS A 131 0.16 5.45 -15.25
N LEU A 132 -0.73 5.18 -16.19
CA LEU A 132 -1.47 3.93 -16.25
C LEU A 132 -0.83 3.00 -17.28
N VAL A 133 -0.35 1.84 -16.84
CA VAL A 133 0.22 0.77 -17.65
C VAL A 133 -0.76 -0.39 -17.67
N ARG A 134 -1.28 -0.76 -18.84
CA ARG A 134 -2.21 -1.90 -18.99
C ARG A 134 -1.54 -3.04 -19.74
N HIS A 135 -1.69 -4.25 -19.23
CA HIS A 135 -1.25 -5.45 -19.95
C HIS A 135 -2.35 -5.98 -20.89
N ASP A 136 -1.94 -6.43 -22.07
CA ASP A 136 -2.84 -7.04 -23.07
C ASP A 136 -3.39 -8.41 -22.63
N LYS A 137 -2.71 -9.05 -21.68
CA LYS A 137 -3.09 -10.31 -21.04
C LYS A 137 -2.57 -10.35 -19.60
N GLN A 138 -3.07 -11.27 -18.80
CA GLN A 138 -2.56 -11.44 -17.43
C GLN A 138 -1.14 -12.00 -17.45
N GLU A 139 -0.18 -11.24 -16.91
CA GLU A 139 1.26 -11.54 -16.89
C GLU A 139 1.74 -11.98 -15.49
N GLY A 140 0.97 -11.68 -14.45
CA GLY A 140 1.27 -11.98 -13.05
C GLY A 140 2.05 -10.86 -12.34
N LEU A 141 2.08 -10.96 -11.00
CA LEU A 141 2.65 -9.93 -10.12
C LEU A 141 4.10 -9.58 -10.46
N ILE A 142 4.96 -10.57 -10.69
CA ILE A 142 6.39 -10.33 -10.94
C ILE A 142 6.63 -9.55 -12.24
N ARG A 143 5.94 -9.92 -13.33
CA ARG A 143 6.07 -9.21 -14.61
C ARG A 143 5.48 -7.81 -14.51
N SER A 144 4.38 -7.65 -13.79
CA SER A 144 3.79 -6.34 -13.49
C SER A 144 4.73 -5.42 -12.69
N ARG A 145 5.50 -5.97 -11.74
CA ARG A 145 6.58 -5.23 -11.04
C ARG A 145 7.62 -4.74 -12.04
N VAL A 146 8.02 -5.56 -13.00
CA VAL A 146 8.98 -5.17 -14.04
C VAL A 146 8.40 -4.09 -14.96
N SER A 147 7.14 -4.19 -15.36
CA SER A 147 6.46 -3.17 -16.17
C SER A 147 6.39 -1.83 -15.45
N GLY A 148 5.99 -1.83 -14.18
CA GLY A 148 5.99 -0.63 -13.34
C GLY A 148 7.39 -0.03 -13.17
N TRP A 149 8.40 -0.87 -12.92
CA TRP A 149 9.80 -0.46 -12.80
C TRP A 149 10.31 0.24 -14.07
N ARG A 150 9.96 -0.27 -15.25
CA ARG A 150 10.33 0.33 -16.54
C ARG A 150 9.64 1.67 -16.78
N ALA A 151 8.42 1.85 -16.29
CA ALA A 151 7.67 3.11 -16.41
C ALA A 151 8.15 4.19 -15.43
N ALA A 152 8.83 3.80 -14.35
CA ALA A 152 9.36 4.69 -13.34
C ALA A 152 10.51 5.57 -13.87
N SER A 153 10.56 6.80 -13.37
CA SER A 153 11.50 7.84 -13.77
C SER A 153 12.24 8.46 -12.58
N ALA A 154 11.75 8.30 -11.34
CA ALA A 154 12.43 8.83 -10.16
C ALA A 154 13.70 8.02 -9.79
N PRO A 155 14.61 8.62 -9.00
CA PRO A 155 15.78 7.94 -8.45
C PRO A 155 15.44 6.76 -7.52
N VAL A 156 14.35 6.86 -6.77
CA VAL A 156 13.89 5.83 -5.84
C VAL A 156 12.55 5.26 -6.34
N VAL A 157 12.37 3.95 -6.21
CA VAL A 157 11.14 3.26 -6.59
C VAL A 157 10.55 2.57 -5.38
N ALA A 158 9.26 2.82 -5.15
CA ALA A 158 8.47 2.16 -4.11
C ALA A 158 7.42 1.25 -4.75
N LEU A 159 7.45 -0.04 -4.44
CA LEU A 159 6.47 -1.02 -4.89
C LEU A 159 5.54 -1.38 -3.73
N PHE A 160 4.25 -1.11 -3.92
CA PHE A 160 3.20 -1.38 -2.94
C PHE A 160 2.06 -2.19 -3.53
N ASP A 161 1.36 -2.90 -2.66
CA ASP A 161 0.10 -3.56 -3.00
C ASP A 161 -0.98 -2.50 -3.25
N ALA A 162 -2.00 -2.83 -4.05
CA ALA A 162 -3.06 -1.90 -4.43
C ALA A 162 -4.05 -1.55 -3.29
N HIS A 163 -3.94 -2.22 -2.16
CA HIS A 163 -4.86 -2.16 -1.03
C HIS A 163 -4.14 -1.77 0.28
N VAL A 164 -3.51 -0.59 0.26
CA VAL A 164 -2.74 -0.06 1.39
C VAL A 164 -3.19 1.36 1.71
N GLU A 165 -2.98 1.82 2.94
CA GLU A 165 -3.24 3.20 3.33
C GLU A 165 -2.00 3.78 4.01
N PHE A 166 -1.51 4.90 3.50
CA PHE A 166 -0.24 5.47 3.95
C PHE A 166 -0.43 6.31 5.21
N ASN A 167 0.39 6.06 6.23
CA ASN A 167 0.39 6.88 7.44
C ASN A 167 1.21 8.17 7.22
N THR A 168 1.06 9.14 8.14
CA THR A 168 1.87 10.36 8.12
C THR A 168 3.36 10.05 8.31
N GLY A 169 4.22 10.76 7.55
CA GLY A 169 5.68 10.64 7.67
C GLY A 169 6.23 9.26 7.30
N TRP A 170 5.59 8.56 6.36
CA TRP A 170 6.02 7.23 5.91
C TRP A 170 7.25 7.29 5.00
N ALA A 171 7.38 8.33 4.17
CA ALA A 171 8.34 8.39 3.08
C ALA A 171 9.72 8.85 3.55
N GLU A 172 9.76 9.90 4.36
CA GLU A 172 10.97 10.57 4.84
C GLU A 172 11.95 9.64 5.58
N PRO A 173 11.52 8.79 6.55
CA PRO A 173 12.43 7.82 7.16
C PRO A 173 13.04 6.87 6.13
N ILE A 174 12.23 6.37 5.21
CA ILE A 174 12.66 5.40 4.19
C ILE A 174 13.69 6.04 3.25
N LEU A 175 13.36 7.21 2.70
CA LEU A 175 14.22 7.94 1.78
C LEU A 175 15.51 8.39 2.47
N GLY A 176 15.46 8.76 3.76
CA GLY A 176 16.64 9.06 4.55
C GLY A 176 17.60 7.87 4.62
N ARG A 177 17.08 6.66 4.89
CA ARG A 177 17.90 5.44 4.93
C ARG A 177 18.54 5.12 3.59
N ILE A 178 17.83 5.31 2.48
CA ILE A 178 18.33 5.07 1.12
C ILE A 178 19.35 6.15 0.72
N LYS A 179 19.12 7.42 1.08
CA LYS A 179 20.07 8.51 0.83
C LYS A 179 21.41 8.26 1.51
N GLU A 180 21.39 7.76 2.75
CA GLU A 180 22.62 7.40 3.48
C GLU A 180 23.42 6.28 2.79
N ASP A 181 22.74 5.34 2.12
CA ASP A 181 23.35 4.19 1.47
C ASP A 181 22.36 3.58 0.48
N ARG A 182 22.62 3.83 -0.81
CA ARG A 182 21.78 3.40 -1.93
C ARG A 182 21.63 1.89 -2.06
N THR A 183 22.49 1.11 -1.42
CA THR A 183 22.43 -0.37 -1.49
C THR A 183 21.34 -0.95 -0.58
N ARG A 184 20.69 -0.11 0.23
CA ARG A 184 19.63 -0.54 1.14
C ARG A 184 18.30 -0.67 0.42
N VAL A 185 17.68 -1.84 0.62
CA VAL A 185 16.26 -2.07 0.34
C VAL A 185 15.50 -1.90 1.66
N VAL A 186 14.47 -1.07 1.67
CA VAL A 186 13.73 -0.72 2.88
C VAL A 186 12.28 -1.11 2.72
N SER A 187 11.75 -1.88 3.68
CA SER A 187 10.33 -2.21 3.78
C SER A 187 9.74 -1.44 4.97
N PRO A 188 8.55 -0.81 4.84
CA PRO A 188 7.89 -0.19 5.97
C PRO A 188 7.34 -1.23 6.95
N SER A 189 6.91 -0.78 8.14
CA SER A 189 6.05 -1.60 8.99
C SER A 189 4.67 -1.72 8.35
N PHE A 190 4.01 -2.88 8.54
CA PHE A 190 2.69 -3.15 8.01
C PHE A 190 1.69 -3.26 9.15
N ASP A 191 0.80 -2.27 9.30
CA ASP A 191 -0.36 -2.38 10.18
C ASP A 191 -1.49 -3.11 9.47
N ASN A 192 -2.36 -3.78 10.24
CA ASN A 192 -3.45 -4.57 9.69
C ASN A 192 -4.69 -3.70 9.45
N ILE A 193 -5.16 -3.63 8.21
CA ILE A 193 -6.50 -3.11 7.89
C ILE A 193 -7.45 -4.30 7.88
N LYS A 194 -8.36 -4.37 8.85
CA LYS A 194 -9.29 -5.50 8.96
C LYS A 194 -10.14 -5.64 7.70
N TYR A 195 -10.17 -6.84 7.13
CA TYR A 195 -10.85 -7.15 5.86
C TYR A 195 -12.38 -6.95 5.93
N ASP A 196 -12.98 -6.91 7.11
CA ASP A 196 -14.43 -6.81 7.32
C ASP A 196 -14.90 -5.41 7.72
N THR A 197 -14.17 -4.75 8.62
CA THR A 197 -14.54 -3.46 9.25
C THR A 197 -13.69 -2.29 8.76
N PHE A 198 -12.57 -2.56 8.09
CA PHE A 198 -11.56 -1.58 7.71
C PHE A 198 -10.93 -0.82 8.90
N GLU A 199 -11.13 -1.29 10.13
CA GLU A 199 -10.40 -0.79 11.30
C GLU A 199 -8.90 -1.08 11.15
N ILE A 200 -8.07 -0.16 11.63
CA ILE A 200 -6.62 -0.28 11.58
C ILE A 200 -6.13 -0.76 12.94
N GLU A 201 -5.39 -1.86 12.94
CA GLU A 201 -4.79 -2.47 14.11
C GLU A 201 -3.27 -2.47 13.96
N GLU A 202 -2.59 -1.93 14.98
CA GLU A 202 -1.12 -1.90 15.04
C GLU A 202 -0.57 -3.32 15.00
N TYR A 203 0.39 -3.57 14.10
CA TYR A 203 1.06 -4.86 14.05
C TYR A 203 2.41 -4.77 14.79
N PRO A 204 2.78 -5.78 15.61
CA PRO A 204 4.05 -5.77 16.33
C PRO A 204 5.26 -5.65 15.39
N LEU A 205 6.20 -4.77 15.78
CA LEU A 205 7.47 -4.60 15.08
C LEU A 205 8.20 -5.93 14.93
N SER A 206 8.39 -6.35 13.69
CA SER A 206 8.92 -7.68 13.35
C SER A 206 9.99 -7.58 12.27
N ALA A 207 10.99 -8.45 12.37
CA ALA A 207 11.84 -8.76 11.23
C ALA A 207 11.08 -9.67 10.24
N GLN A 208 11.53 -9.72 8.99
CA GLN A 208 10.93 -10.56 7.95
C GLN A 208 11.88 -11.70 7.58
N GLY A 209 11.36 -12.92 7.48
CA GLY A 209 12.15 -14.12 7.16
C GLY A 209 11.31 -15.22 6.53
N PHE A 210 11.81 -16.45 6.56
CA PHE A 210 11.11 -17.63 6.06
C PHE A 210 11.43 -18.87 6.90
N ASP A 211 10.55 -19.87 6.85
CA ASP A 211 10.80 -21.20 7.44
C ASP A 211 11.40 -22.18 6.43
N TRP A 212 11.67 -23.41 6.84
CA TRP A 212 12.32 -24.42 5.98
C TRP A 212 11.46 -24.89 4.80
N GLU A 213 10.16 -24.59 4.81
CA GLU A 213 9.26 -24.82 3.68
C GLU A 213 9.20 -23.59 2.74
N LEU A 214 10.02 -22.57 3.02
CA LEU A 214 10.07 -21.28 2.31
C LEU A 214 8.80 -20.44 2.45
N TRP A 215 7.98 -20.67 3.48
CA TRP A 215 6.88 -19.76 3.80
C TRP A 215 7.42 -18.51 4.46
N CYS A 216 6.93 -17.35 4.01
CA CYS A 216 7.23 -16.06 4.61
C CYS A 216 6.73 -16.01 6.07
N ARG A 217 7.58 -15.55 6.99
CA ARG A 217 7.28 -15.44 8.42
C ARG A 217 7.69 -14.08 8.96
N TYR A 218 6.89 -13.56 9.89
CA TYR A 218 7.33 -12.52 10.81
C TYR A 218 8.18 -13.14 11.90
N LEU A 219 9.36 -12.57 12.12
CA LEU A 219 10.33 -13.00 13.11
C LEU A 219 10.47 -11.92 14.18
N ASN A 220 10.81 -12.34 15.40
CA ASN A 220 11.24 -11.38 16.41
C ASN A 220 12.46 -10.59 15.92
N PRO A 221 12.53 -9.26 16.16
CA PRO A 221 13.72 -8.48 15.86
C PRO A 221 14.97 -9.09 16.52
N PRO A 222 16.16 -8.95 15.89
CA PRO A 222 17.38 -9.52 16.43
C PRO A 222 17.71 -8.93 17.81
N LYS A 223 18.35 -9.72 18.68
CA LYS A 223 18.72 -9.28 20.05
C LYS A 223 19.47 -7.95 20.07
N SER A 224 20.34 -7.71 19.09
CA SER A 224 21.09 -6.46 18.96
C SER A 224 20.19 -5.23 18.80
N TRP A 225 19.03 -5.36 18.15
CA TRP A 225 18.05 -4.27 18.01
C TRP A 225 17.41 -3.94 19.37
N TRP A 226 17.01 -4.96 20.14
CA TRP A 226 16.46 -4.77 21.49
C TRP A 226 17.45 -4.09 22.45
N THR A 227 18.74 -4.40 22.34
CA THR A 227 19.79 -3.77 23.16
C THR A 227 19.91 -2.27 22.91
N LEU A 228 19.54 -1.76 21.72
CA LEU A 228 19.57 -0.32 21.41
C LEU A 228 18.56 0.48 22.24
N ARG A 229 17.51 -0.17 22.77
CA ARG A 229 16.38 0.49 23.47
C ARG A 229 15.80 1.67 22.69
N ASN A 230 15.85 1.58 21.36
CA ASN A 230 15.35 2.61 20.46
C ASN A 230 14.35 1.97 19.48
N HIS A 231 13.05 2.18 19.75
CA HIS A 231 11.97 1.63 18.92
C HIS A 231 11.84 2.32 17.55
N THR A 232 12.59 3.40 17.28
CA THR A 232 12.64 4.05 15.97
C THR A 232 13.75 3.49 15.07
N ALA A 233 14.65 2.67 15.61
CA ALA A 233 15.76 2.12 14.85
C ALA A 233 15.26 1.14 13.79
N PRO A 234 15.86 1.11 12.59
CA PRO A 234 15.48 0.14 11.57
C PRO A 234 15.83 -1.29 12.01
N ILE A 235 14.94 -2.24 11.67
CA ILE A 235 15.15 -3.66 11.94
C ILE A 235 15.84 -4.30 10.73
N ARG A 236 16.92 -5.04 10.98
CA ARG A 236 17.56 -5.85 9.93
C ARG A 236 16.76 -7.14 9.75
N SER A 237 16.24 -7.34 8.54
CA SER A 237 15.44 -8.50 8.17
C SER A 237 16.22 -9.44 7.24
N PRO A 238 16.24 -10.76 7.50
CA PRO A 238 16.83 -11.75 6.60
C PRO A 238 16.19 -11.84 5.21
N ALA A 239 14.90 -11.53 5.11
CA ALA A 239 14.14 -11.55 3.87
C ALA A 239 13.25 -10.30 3.74
N LEU A 240 12.59 -10.19 2.59
CA LEU A 240 11.62 -9.15 2.30
C LEU A 240 10.31 -9.77 1.82
N ILE A 241 9.20 -9.33 2.39
CA ILE A 241 7.85 -9.80 2.11
C ILE A 241 7.05 -8.63 1.54
N GLY A 242 6.56 -8.79 0.31
CA GLY A 242 5.61 -7.85 -0.29
C GLY A 242 6.24 -6.53 -0.72
N CYS A 243 5.94 -5.46 0.03
CA CYS A 243 6.19 -4.07 -0.33
C CYS A 243 7.59 -3.58 0.06
N PHE A 244 8.22 -2.80 -0.81
CA PHE A 244 9.57 -2.28 -0.56
C PHE A 244 9.89 -1.03 -1.36
N VAL A 245 10.91 -0.33 -0.90
CA VAL A 245 11.45 0.89 -1.48
C VAL A 245 12.95 0.73 -1.68
N VAL A 246 13.45 1.10 -2.85
CA VAL A 246 14.85 0.88 -3.23
C VAL A 246 15.34 1.96 -4.19
N ASP A 247 16.64 2.25 -4.13
CA ASP A 247 17.31 3.04 -5.17
C ASP A 247 17.27 2.29 -6.51
N ARG A 248 17.08 3.02 -7.61
CA ARG A 248 16.92 2.43 -8.93
C ARG A 248 18.25 1.98 -9.58
N LYS A 249 19.40 2.50 -9.12
CA LYS A 249 20.72 2.29 -9.75
C LYS A 249 21.51 1.10 -9.23
#